data_AF-A0A1M5EGA3-F1
#
_entry.id   AF-A0A1M5EGA3-F1
#
_cell.length_a   1.000
_cell.length_b   1.000
_cell.length_c   1.000
_cell.angle_alpha   90.00
_cell.angle_beta   90.00
_cell.angle_gamma   90.00
#
_symmetry.space_group_name_H-M   'P 1'
#
loop_
_entity.id
_entity.type
_entity.pdbx_description
1 polymer ?
#
loop_
_entity_poly.entity_id
_entity_poly.type
_entity_poly.pdbx_seq_one_letter_code
_entity_poly.pdbx_strand_id
1 'polypeptide(L)' 'MSSPNTNLEKQQRQHKGPLTGIAGVLVFAGVLLAALIGWTVYQGGEPQGAEVQVDGRTGDASVVATE' A
#
# COMPACT_ATOMS: atom_id res chain seq x y z
N MET A 1 -33.51 -33.41 -14.76
CA MET A 1 -32.04 -33.51 -14.81
C MET A 1 -31.55 -33.53 -13.37
N SER A 2 -30.84 -34.58 -12.96
CA SER A 2 -30.21 -34.65 -11.63
C SER A 2 -29.01 -33.72 -11.58
N SER A 3 -28.84 -33.03 -10.44
CA SER A 3 -27.73 -32.10 -10.21
C SER A 3 -26.37 -32.78 -10.48
N PRO A 4 -25.41 -32.10 -11.13
CA PRO A 4 -24.04 -32.58 -11.23
C PRO A 4 -23.46 -32.85 -9.83
N ASN A 5 -23.12 -34.11 -9.56
CA ASN A 5 -22.44 -34.49 -8.31
C ASN A 5 -21.02 -33.94 -8.31
N THR A 6 -20.86 -32.75 -7.74
CA THR A 6 -19.56 -32.07 -7.67
C THR A 6 -18.85 -32.52 -6.39
N ASN A 7 -17.69 -33.16 -6.53
CA ASN A 7 -16.88 -33.58 -5.37
C ASN A 7 -16.03 -32.40 -4.88
N LEU A 8 -16.47 -31.76 -3.79
CA LEU A 8 -15.83 -30.58 -3.20
C LEU A 8 -14.43 -30.89 -2.61
N GLU A 9 -14.22 -32.07 -2.02
CA GLU A 9 -12.91 -32.45 -1.46
C GLU A 9 -11.83 -32.51 -2.55
N LYS A 10 -12.18 -33.09 -3.71
CA LYS A 10 -11.27 -33.18 -4.87
C LYS A 10 -10.90 -31.80 -5.40
N GLN A 11 -11.88 -30.91 -5.53
CA GLN A 11 -11.64 -29.52 -5.98
C GLN A 11 -10.79 -28.75 -4.96
N GLN A 12 -11.10 -28.84 -3.68
CA GLN A 12 -10.36 -28.15 -2.63
C GLN A 12 -8.87 -28.54 -2.65
N ARG A 13 -8.56 -29.84 -2.85
CA ARG A 13 -7.17 -30.32 -2.97
C ARG A 13 -6.45 -29.75 -4.20
N GLN A 14 -7.14 -29.59 -5.32
CA GLN A 14 -6.57 -29.05 -6.55
C GLN A 14 -6.36 -27.53 -6.48
N HIS A 15 -7.22 -26.80 -5.76
CA HIS A 15 -7.08 -25.34 -5.60
C HIS A 15 -6.09 -24.94 -4.50
N LYS A 16 -5.73 -25.85 -3.58
CA LYS A 16 -4.74 -25.56 -2.51
C LYS A 16 -3.41 -25.06 -3.06
N GLY A 17 -2.85 -25.67 -4.11
CA GLY A 17 -1.58 -25.24 -4.71
C GLY A 17 -1.61 -23.79 -5.20
N PRO A 18 -2.54 -23.42 -6.12
CA PRO A 18 -2.71 -22.04 -6.57
C PRO A 18 -2.97 -21.04 -5.43
N LEU A 19 -3.83 -21.39 -4.46
CA LEU A 19 -4.13 -20.51 -3.33
C LEU A 19 -2.91 -20.24 -2.44
N THR A 20 -2.10 -21.27 -2.18
CA THR A 20 -0.83 -21.11 -1.45
C THR A 20 0.17 -20.25 -2.24
N GLY A 21 0.23 -20.42 -3.57
CA GLY A 21 1.07 -19.59 -4.43
C GLY A 21 0.67 -18.10 -4.38
N ILE A 22 -0.63 -17.80 -4.49
CA ILE A 22 -1.16 -16.44 -4.37
C ILE A 22 -0.83 -15.87 -2.99
N ALA A 23 -1.06 -16.62 -1.92
CA ALA A 23 -0.72 -16.19 -0.57
C ALA A 23 0.78 -15.86 -0.43
N GLY A 24 1.65 -16.69 -1.01
CA GLY A 24 3.10 -16.46 -1.02
C GLY A 24 3.49 -15.16 -1.75
N VAL A 25 2.91 -14.90 -2.93
CA VAL A 25 3.15 -13.68 -3.69
C VAL A 25 2.66 -12.43 -2.93
N LEU A 26 1.49 -12.51 -2.30
CA LEU A 26 0.96 -11.40 -1.50
C LEU A 26 1.86 -11.07 -0.30
N VAL A 27 2.38 -12.10 0.40
CA VAL A 27 3.35 -11.90 1.49
C VAL A 27 4.63 -11.25 0.97
N PHE A 28 5.18 -11.77 -0.13
CA PHE A 28 6.39 -11.23 -0.74
C PHE A 28 6.22 -9.75 -1.16
N ALA A 29 5.13 -9.44 -1.85
CA ALA A 29 4.81 -8.07 -2.24
C ALA A 29 4.62 -7.15 -1.03
N GLY A 30 3.97 -7.63 0.04
CA GLY A 30 3.80 -6.90 1.30
C GLY A 30 5.14 -6.56 1.96
N VAL A 31 6.09 -7.50 1.97
CA VAL A 31 7.45 -7.27 2.50
C VAL A 31 8.18 -6.21 1.68
N LEU A 32 8.14 -6.30 0.34
CA LEU A 32 8.77 -5.31 -0.54
C LEU A 32 8.16 -3.92 -0.36
N LEU A 33 6.84 -3.84 -0.23
CA LEU A 33 6.15 -2.57 -0.01
C LEU A 33 6.55 -1.95 1.34
N ALA A 34 6.60 -2.75 2.41
CA ALA A 34 7.04 -2.27 3.72
C ALA A 34 8.49 -1.76 3.68
N ALA A 35 9.38 -2.47 2.97
CA ALA A 35 10.76 -2.05 2.76
C ALA A 35 10.84 -0.72 1.98
N LEU A 36 10.05 -0.57 0.91
CA LEU A 36 10.00 0.66 0.12
C LEU A 36 9.48 1.85 0.92
N ILE A 37 8.44 1.65 1.74
CA ILE A 37 7.94 2.69 2.64
C ILE A 37 9.03 3.10 3.63
N GLY A 38 9.66 2.12 4.30
CA GLY A 38 10.76 2.39 5.23
C GLY A 38 11.92 3.14 4.58
N TRP A 39 12.30 2.76 3.36
CA TRP A 39 13.33 3.45 2.59
C TRP A 39 12.93 4.89 2.24
N THR A 40 11.70 5.08 1.75
CA THR A 40 11.18 6.41 1.39
C THR A 40 11.13 7.33 2.59
N VAL A 41 10.71 6.83 3.76
CA VAL A 41 10.71 7.59 5.01
C VAL A 41 12.13 7.92 5.44
N TYR A 42 13.06 6.96 5.36
CA TYR A 42 14.46 7.18 5.72
C TYR A 42 15.16 8.21 4.82
N GLN A 43 14.82 8.24 3.53
CA GLN A 43 15.36 9.21 2.57
C GLN A 43 14.57 10.53 2.53
N GLY A 44 13.43 10.59 3.21
CA GLY A 44 12.60 11.80 3.27
C GLY A 44 13.33 12.89 4.03
N GLY A 45 13.52 14.04 3.40
CA GLY A 45 13.97 15.26 4.07
C GLY A 45 12.84 15.97 4.81
N GLU A 46 13.19 16.98 5.60
CA GLU A 46 12.21 17.87 6.21
C GLU A 46 11.49 18.69 5.12
N PRO A 47 10.19 19.00 5.29
CA PRO A 47 9.49 19.88 4.39
C PRO A 47 10.21 21.23 4.36
N GLN A 48 10.75 21.60 3.20
CA GLN A 48 11.24 22.95 2.99
C GLN A 48 10.03 23.87 2.94
N GLY A 49 9.81 24.63 4.01
CA GLY A 49 8.74 25.63 4.06
C GLY A 49 8.89 26.61 2.91
N ALA A 50 7.79 26.94 2.25
CA ALA A 50 7.79 28.04 1.28
C ALA A 50 8.04 29.35 2.02
N GLU A 51 8.89 30.22 1.47
CA GLU A 51 9.12 31.58 1.99
C GLU A 51 7.80 32.34 2.21
N VAL A 52 6.83 32.08 1.34
CA VAL A 52 5.47 32.59 1.44
C VAL A 52 4.49 31.43 1.62
N GLN A 53 3.74 31.44 2.72
CA GLN A 53 2.67 30.49 2.99
C GLN A 53 1.31 31.16 2.82
N VAL A 54 0.44 30.53 2.03
CA VAL A 54 -0.94 31.00 1.80
C VAL A 54 -1.90 30.14 2.62
N ASP A 55 -2.71 30.77 3.48
CA ASP A 55 -3.77 30.09 4.21
C ASP A 55 -4.88 29.65 3.25
N GLY A 56 -5.11 28.34 3.13
CA GLY A 56 -6.15 27.78 2.26
C GLY A 56 -7.60 28.12 2.66
N ARG A 57 -7.83 28.68 3.87
CA ARG A 57 -9.16 29.08 4.34
C ARG A 57 -9.47 30.55 4.07
N THR A 58 -8.46 31.41 4.12
CA THR A 58 -8.63 32.87 4.04
C THR A 58 -7.99 33.50 2.80
N GLY A 59 -7.04 32.81 2.17
CA GLY A 59 -6.23 33.31 1.06
C GLY A 59 -5.11 34.27 1.49
N ASP A 60 -4.91 34.45 2.80
CA ASP A 60 -3.92 35.39 3.31
C ASP A 60 -2.50 34.82 3.16
N ALA A 61 -1.57 35.67 2.72
CA ALA A 61 -0.18 35.29 2.46
C ALA A 61 0.71 35.81 3.59
N SER A 62 1.43 34.91 4.26
CA SER A 62 2.41 35.26 5.30
C SER A 62 3.81 34.89 4.84
N VAL A 63 4.76 35.80 5.07
CA VAL A 63 6.19 35.54 4.83
C VAL A 63 6.74 34.90 6.10
N VAL A 64 7.35 33.72 5.98
CA VAL A 64 8.01 33.06 7.11
C VAL A 64 9.28 33.86 7.43
N ALA A 65 9.28 34.60 8.54
CA ALA A 65 10.48 35.29 9.02
C ALA A 65 11.56 34.26 9.33
N THR A 66 12.61 34.24 8.51
CA THR A 66 13.79 33.42 8.76
C THR A 66 14.67 34.22 9.73
N GLU A 67 14.86 33.75 10.96
CA GLU A 67 15.87 34.32 11.88
C GLU A 67 17.29 33.85 11.52
#